data_AF-A0A959FZ04-F1
#
_entry.id   AF-A0A959FZ04-F1
#
_cell.length_a   1.000
_cell.length_b   1.000
_cell.length_c   1.000
_cell.angle_alpha   90.00
_cell.angle_beta   90.00
_cell.angle_gamma   90.00
#
_symmetry.space_group_name_H-M   'P 1'
#
loop_
_entity.id
_entity.type
_entity.pdbx_description
1 polymer ?
#
loop_
_entity_poly.entity_id
_entity_poly.type
_entity_poly.pdbx_seq_one_letter_code
_entity_poly.pdbx_strand_id
1 'polypeptide(L)'
;MHRPPLHTQDADQQRSPSAIAFGTNYSMDKPLATQMPPPLQLQATEAPPAAPPAAPPPLRSPRFSGNSDLQHVMSGEVEQLSSRQNGAAVESVQQALIDVGFPLLRYGADGEYGNETEAAINQFREHCGLGPGGMDAAALEQLDRVVPAPDTRTEHHLDYNRLLEDGQLDITVGMGFDESNLHIGEIDQLLQWIRDQGFEDLGNSQPGVHQFRADQFVFNPSLDIYEWPTVNITVITPEIGASDAFLNALNNSEVTIYSGHARGGLGPDFDDKHDATEQVVLGRESSLHDRRGTGITTPRDPYHRSVASDRTNDFEEMTNNNAWNTERYRVWFFNACTTLNYMDEIRNGLLPDEMGRQNLDVFGSNKVTPVIAGADAAITFIQGILNSVSAEQMVDNLNQNTVDTFVNHPEWSNLSDREQRQTLRTFEDPYFVEGVGDNEVAGTAPAQRKMEGLPGQPDVLFRQ
;
A
#
# COMPACT_ATOMS: atom_id res chain seq x y z
N MET A 1 -26.41 -52.01 -26.97
CA MET A 1 -27.47 -53.01 -26.69
C MET A 1 -27.85 -52.94 -25.22
N HIS A 2 -29.03 -53.46 -24.86
CA HIS A 2 -29.66 -53.74 -23.54
C HIS A 2 -29.20 -53.05 -22.22
N ARG A 3 -30.23 -52.74 -21.40
CA ARG A 3 -30.19 -52.37 -19.97
C ARG A 3 -29.81 -53.58 -19.05
N PRO A 4 -29.24 -53.36 -17.84
CA PRO A 4 -29.25 -54.30 -16.69
C PRO A 4 -30.54 -54.10 -15.82
N PRO A 5 -30.81 -54.82 -14.69
CA PRO A 5 -30.28 -54.41 -13.35
C PRO A 5 -30.29 -55.47 -12.19
N LEU A 6 -29.97 -55.02 -10.96
CA LEU A 6 -30.48 -55.42 -9.61
C LEU A 6 -29.93 -56.64 -8.78
N HIS A 7 -29.85 -56.39 -7.46
CA HIS A 7 -30.08 -57.30 -6.28
C HIS A 7 -29.07 -58.44 -5.98
N THR A 8 -28.92 -59.01 -4.75
CA THR A 8 -29.52 -58.83 -3.39
C THR A 8 -28.63 -59.49 -2.30
N GLN A 9 -28.75 -59.06 -1.01
CA GLN A 9 -28.70 -59.89 0.24
C GLN A 9 -27.40 -60.68 0.59
N ASP A 10 -27.15 -61.19 1.82
CA ASP A 10 -27.69 -60.92 3.19
C ASP A 10 -26.70 -61.42 4.27
N ALA A 11 -26.88 -60.94 5.51
CA ALA A 11 -26.66 -61.66 6.80
C ALA A 11 -25.26 -62.26 7.16
N ASP A 12 -24.97 -62.71 8.40
CA ASP A 12 -25.30 -62.31 9.79
C ASP A 12 -24.46 -63.23 10.73
N GLN A 13 -24.41 -62.93 12.04
CA GLN A 13 -24.06 -63.84 13.17
C GLN A 13 -22.57 -64.14 13.46
N GLN A 14 -22.12 -64.32 14.73
CA GLN A 14 -22.67 -63.98 16.07
C GLN A 14 -21.60 -64.20 17.18
N ARG A 15 -21.86 -63.63 18.38
CA ARG A 15 -21.53 -64.10 19.76
C ARG A 15 -20.50 -63.31 20.60
N SER A 16 -21.04 -62.51 21.52
CA SER A 16 -20.44 -62.09 22.82
C SER A 16 -20.55 -63.22 23.89
N PRO A 17 -19.98 -63.07 25.12
CA PRO A 17 -20.53 -62.23 26.23
C PRO A 17 -19.60 -61.04 26.59
N SER A 18 -19.76 -60.21 27.64
CA SER A 18 -20.75 -59.93 28.72
C SER A 18 -20.53 -58.45 29.17
N ALA A 19 -21.40 -57.66 29.82
CA ALA A 19 -22.21 -57.76 31.06
C ALA A 19 -21.36 -57.77 32.36
N ILE A 20 -21.63 -56.97 33.42
CA ILE A 20 -22.87 -56.38 34.00
C ILE A 20 -22.52 -54.93 34.46
N ALA A 21 -23.17 -53.83 34.08
CA ALA A 21 -24.56 -53.34 34.28
C ALA A 21 -24.84 -52.77 35.70
N PHE A 22 -25.72 -51.76 35.88
CA PHE A 22 -26.59 -51.02 34.93
C PHE A 22 -25.99 -49.61 34.68
N GLY A 23 -26.65 -48.44 34.55
CA GLY A 23 -28.05 -47.96 34.61
C GLY A 23 -28.03 -46.44 34.94
N THR A 24 -29.07 -45.60 34.83
CA THR A 24 -30.44 -45.62 34.24
C THR A 24 -31.07 -44.23 34.57
N ASN A 25 -32.03 -43.60 33.86
CA ASN A 25 -32.60 -43.64 32.51
C ASN A 25 -33.76 -42.59 32.42
N TYR A 26 -34.31 -42.38 31.21
CA TYR A 26 -35.52 -41.60 30.80
C TYR A 26 -35.38 -40.09 30.56
N SER A 27 -36.07 -39.47 29.58
CA SER A 27 -36.51 -39.90 28.22
C SER A 27 -36.97 -38.66 27.44
N MET A 28 -36.92 -38.69 26.09
CA MET A 28 -37.76 -37.78 25.28
C MET A 28 -39.15 -38.39 25.07
N ASP A 29 -40.16 -37.52 24.84
CA ASP A 29 -41.29 -37.82 23.95
C ASP A 29 -41.91 -36.51 23.37
N LYS A 30 -42.87 -36.62 22.45
CA LYS A 30 -43.20 -35.57 21.45
C LYS A 30 -44.52 -34.78 21.73
N PRO A 31 -45.04 -33.93 20.82
CA PRO A 31 -45.23 -32.50 21.07
C PRO A 31 -46.66 -32.07 21.44
N LEU A 32 -46.81 -30.87 22.03
CA LEU A 32 -48.07 -30.13 22.12
C LEU A 32 -47.97 -28.77 21.41
N ALA A 33 -49.02 -28.39 20.69
CA ALA A 33 -49.22 -27.01 20.26
C ALA A 33 -49.73 -26.17 21.43
N THR A 34 -49.20 -24.94 21.59
CA THR A 34 -49.65 -24.00 22.63
C THR A 34 -49.93 -22.64 22.01
N GLN A 35 -50.97 -21.97 22.46
CA GLN A 35 -51.42 -20.68 21.92
C GLN A 35 -50.47 -19.54 22.33
N MET A 36 -50.31 -18.54 21.47
CA MET A 36 -49.61 -17.31 21.84
C MET A 36 -50.40 -16.57 22.95
N PRO A 37 -49.75 -16.10 24.02
CA PRO A 37 -50.39 -15.20 24.96
C PRO A 37 -50.69 -13.84 24.29
N PRO A 38 -51.73 -13.11 24.73
CA PRO A 38 -51.96 -11.74 24.25
C PRO A 38 -50.81 -10.81 24.67
N PRO A 39 -50.51 -9.75 23.90
CA PRO A 39 -49.42 -8.84 24.21
C PRO A 39 -49.68 -8.10 25.53
N LEU A 40 -48.66 -8.07 26.39
CA LEU A 40 -48.63 -7.22 27.57
C LEU A 40 -48.64 -5.75 27.13
N GLN A 41 -49.71 -5.02 27.46
CA GLN A 41 -49.72 -3.57 27.37
C GLN A 41 -48.81 -3.01 28.48
N LEU A 42 -47.55 -2.72 28.15
CA LEU A 42 -46.74 -1.85 29.01
C LEU A 42 -47.42 -0.50 29.10
N GLN A 43 -47.85 -0.12 30.30
CA GLN A 43 -48.23 1.26 30.59
C GLN A 43 -46.97 2.12 30.49
N ALA A 44 -47.00 3.14 29.63
CA ALA A 44 -45.90 4.08 29.51
C ALA A 44 -45.81 4.90 30.81
N THR A 45 -44.88 4.53 31.69
CA THR A 45 -44.37 5.47 32.70
C THR A 45 -43.51 6.49 31.98
N GLU A 46 -44.00 7.73 31.95
CA GLU A 46 -43.33 8.86 31.31
C GLU A 46 -41.92 9.03 31.90
N ALA A 47 -40.90 8.94 31.05
CA ALA A 47 -39.52 9.08 31.50
C ALA A 47 -39.28 10.53 31.99
N PRO A 48 -38.47 10.74 33.04
CA PRO A 48 -38.07 12.09 33.41
C PRO A 48 -37.40 12.77 32.19
N PRO A 49 -37.61 14.08 31.98
CA PRO A 49 -37.07 14.77 30.82
C PRO A 49 -35.57 14.56 30.75
N ALA A 50 -35.08 14.18 29.56
CA ALA A 50 -33.66 14.02 29.33
C ALA A 50 -32.93 15.31 29.75
N ALA A 51 -31.76 15.16 30.38
CA ALA A 51 -30.86 16.28 30.54
C ALA A 51 -30.59 16.90 29.17
N PRO A 52 -30.40 18.24 29.06
CA PRO A 52 -29.94 18.82 27.81
C PRO A 52 -28.68 18.06 27.36
N PRO A 53 -28.52 17.78 26.05
CA PRO A 53 -27.35 17.07 25.56
C PRO A 53 -26.10 17.77 26.09
N ALA A 54 -25.16 16.97 26.62
CA ALA A 54 -23.91 17.52 27.12
C ALA A 54 -23.26 18.34 26.00
N ALA A 55 -22.74 19.53 26.34
CA ALA A 55 -22.07 20.37 25.36
C ALA A 55 -21.00 19.52 24.65
N PRO A 56 -21.02 19.45 23.31
CA PRO A 56 -20.17 18.53 22.56
C PRO A 56 -18.69 18.81 22.86
N PRO A 57 -17.83 17.78 22.77
CA PRO A 57 -16.44 17.92 23.16
C PRO A 57 -15.77 19.04 22.35
N PRO A 58 -14.98 19.92 23.00
CA PRO A 58 -14.17 20.87 22.26
C PRO A 58 -13.06 20.12 21.53
N LEU A 59 -12.72 20.59 20.34
CA LEU A 59 -11.54 20.14 19.59
C LEU A 59 -10.28 20.31 20.44
N ARG A 60 -9.49 19.23 20.56
CA ARG A 60 -8.37 19.10 21.51
C ARG A 60 -7.03 19.33 20.84
N SER A 61 -6.89 18.97 19.56
CA SER A 61 -5.67 19.20 18.80
C SER A 61 -5.46 20.69 18.55
N PRO A 62 -4.24 21.24 18.75
CA PRO A 62 -3.92 22.62 18.42
C PRO A 62 -4.27 22.99 16.97
N ARG A 63 -4.22 22.00 16.06
CA ARG A 63 -4.51 22.12 14.63
C ARG A 63 -5.97 22.47 14.32
N PHE A 64 -6.92 21.95 15.12
CA PHE A 64 -8.35 22.20 14.94
C PHE A 64 -8.91 23.20 15.96
N SER A 65 -8.22 23.40 17.09
CA SER A 65 -8.65 24.30 18.15
C SER A 65 -8.91 25.73 17.64
N GLY A 66 -10.10 26.25 17.92
CA GLY A 66 -10.52 27.59 17.47
C GLY A 66 -11.12 27.66 16.05
N ASN A 67 -11.11 26.57 15.28
CA ASN A 67 -11.82 26.52 14.00
C ASN A 67 -13.34 26.34 14.24
N SER A 68 -14.13 27.37 13.93
CA SER A 68 -15.58 27.36 14.19
C SER A 68 -16.34 26.32 13.37
N ASP A 69 -15.96 26.10 12.11
CA ASP A 69 -16.72 25.20 11.23
C ASP A 69 -16.44 23.74 11.55
N LEU A 70 -15.20 23.40 11.92
CA LEU A 70 -14.89 22.10 12.51
C LEU A 70 -15.58 21.91 13.86
N GLN A 71 -15.73 22.96 14.66
CA GLN A 71 -16.49 22.88 15.92
C GLN A 71 -17.99 22.68 15.69
N HIS A 72 -18.57 23.22 14.61
CA HIS A 72 -19.96 22.95 14.19
C HIS A 72 -20.16 21.54 13.63
N VAL A 73 -19.14 20.94 13.00
CA VAL A 73 -19.14 19.51 12.61
C VAL A 73 -19.06 18.63 13.86
N MET A 74 -18.13 18.91 14.77
CA MET A 74 -17.98 18.22 16.05
C MET A 74 -19.23 18.31 16.95
N SER A 75 -20.02 19.39 16.82
CA SER A 75 -21.29 19.55 17.55
C SER A 75 -22.49 18.86 16.89
N GLY A 76 -22.37 18.40 15.65
CA GLY A 76 -23.50 17.91 14.85
C GLY A 76 -24.47 19.01 14.39
N GLU A 77 -24.09 20.29 14.51
CA GLU A 77 -24.82 21.40 13.88
C GLU A 77 -24.64 21.41 12.35
N VAL A 78 -23.50 20.89 11.89
CA VAL A 78 -23.23 20.50 10.50
C VAL A 78 -23.03 18.98 10.48
N GLU A 79 -23.82 18.28 9.64
CA GLU A 79 -23.84 16.81 9.55
C GLU A 79 -22.47 16.20 9.21
N GLN A 80 -21.77 16.82 8.26
CA GLN A 80 -20.40 16.48 7.85
C GLN A 80 -19.75 17.67 7.12
N LEU A 81 -18.42 17.72 7.10
CA LEU A 81 -17.66 18.67 6.29
C LEU A 81 -18.05 18.56 4.80
N SER A 82 -18.06 19.69 4.09
CA SER A 82 -18.45 19.75 2.69
C SER A 82 -17.81 20.96 1.99
N SER A 83 -18.06 21.12 0.68
CA SER A 83 -17.64 22.30 -0.08
C SER A 83 -18.27 23.63 0.35
N ARG A 84 -19.18 23.61 1.34
CA ARG A 84 -19.67 24.81 2.04
C ARG A 84 -18.67 25.37 3.05
N GLN A 85 -17.65 24.59 3.43
CA GLN A 85 -16.61 24.91 4.40
C GLN A 85 -15.22 25.11 3.74
N ASN A 86 -15.16 25.28 2.41
CA ASN A 86 -13.91 25.52 1.67
C ASN A 86 -13.07 26.68 2.26
N GLY A 87 -11.75 26.53 2.18
CA GLY A 87 -10.76 27.31 2.91
C GLY A 87 -10.30 26.59 4.18
N ALA A 88 -9.93 27.36 5.21
CA ALA A 88 -9.15 26.91 6.36
C ALA A 88 -9.69 25.66 7.10
N ALA A 89 -11.00 25.39 7.10
CA ALA A 89 -11.56 24.19 7.72
C ALA A 89 -11.28 22.92 6.91
N VAL A 90 -11.38 22.99 5.58
CA VAL A 90 -11.03 21.90 4.67
C VAL A 90 -9.51 21.72 4.63
N GLU A 91 -8.76 22.82 4.49
CA GLU A 91 -7.28 22.85 4.48
C GLU A 91 -6.70 22.17 5.74
N SER A 92 -7.24 22.50 6.93
CA SER A 92 -6.83 21.88 8.20
C SER A 92 -7.05 20.37 8.22
N VAL A 93 -8.16 19.88 7.65
CA VAL A 93 -8.51 18.45 7.60
C VAL A 93 -7.70 17.71 6.54
N GLN A 94 -7.46 18.30 5.37
CA GLN A 94 -6.58 17.74 4.34
C GLN A 94 -5.15 17.58 4.88
N GLN A 95 -4.58 18.61 5.52
CA GLN A 95 -3.25 18.50 6.12
C GLN A 95 -3.23 17.49 7.28
N ALA A 96 -4.30 17.41 8.08
CA ALA A 96 -4.40 16.41 9.14
C ALA A 96 -4.42 14.97 8.61
N LEU A 97 -5.07 14.72 7.47
CA LEU A 97 -5.09 13.42 6.80
C LEU A 97 -3.71 13.06 6.23
N ILE A 98 -3.04 14.02 5.58
CA ILE A 98 -1.65 13.86 5.09
C ILE A 98 -0.71 13.49 6.24
N ASP A 99 -0.77 14.22 7.37
CA ASP A 99 0.13 14.04 8.52
C ASP A 99 -0.09 12.73 9.31
N VAL A 100 -1.13 11.94 8.96
CA VAL A 100 -1.43 10.61 9.54
C VAL A 100 -1.54 9.50 8.49
N GLY A 101 -0.96 9.67 7.29
CA GLY A 101 -0.83 8.58 6.30
C GLY A 101 -2.01 8.40 5.32
N PHE A 102 -2.77 9.46 5.06
CA PHE A 102 -3.87 9.51 4.10
C PHE A 102 -3.65 10.67 3.12
N PRO A 103 -2.73 10.52 2.14
CA PRO A 103 -2.24 11.64 1.35
C PRO A 103 -3.24 12.12 0.28
N LEU A 104 -3.15 13.40 -0.08
CA LEU A 104 -3.85 14.01 -1.20
C LEU A 104 -2.83 14.34 -2.29
N LEU A 105 -2.68 13.45 -3.26
CA LEU A 105 -1.52 13.42 -4.17
C LEU A 105 -1.58 14.42 -5.34
N ARG A 106 -2.77 14.90 -5.71
CA ARG A 106 -3.00 15.79 -6.87
C ARG A 106 -3.06 17.26 -6.48
N TYR A 107 -3.66 17.56 -5.33
CA TYR A 107 -3.93 18.94 -4.88
C TYR A 107 -3.36 19.26 -3.50
N GLY A 108 -3.11 18.26 -2.66
CA GLY A 108 -2.60 18.46 -1.29
C GLY A 108 -3.64 19.11 -0.37
N ALA A 109 -3.18 19.94 0.56
CA ALA A 109 -4.06 20.78 1.38
C ALA A 109 -4.31 22.13 0.67
N ASP A 110 -5.28 22.14 -0.25
CA ASP A 110 -5.64 23.32 -1.06
C ASP A 110 -6.85 24.11 -0.51
N GLY A 111 -7.58 23.53 0.45
CA GLY A 111 -8.81 24.09 1.01
C GLY A 111 -10.07 23.84 0.15
N GLU A 112 -10.00 23.07 -0.95
CA GLU A 112 -11.16 22.74 -1.78
C GLU A 112 -11.67 21.31 -1.53
N TYR A 113 -12.90 21.19 -1.02
CA TYR A 113 -13.52 19.89 -0.77
C TYR A 113 -14.01 19.28 -2.09
N GLY A 114 -13.19 18.40 -2.68
CA GLY A 114 -13.49 17.63 -3.88
C GLY A 114 -13.17 16.13 -3.74
N ASN A 115 -13.21 15.40 -4.86
CA ASN A 115 -13.11 13.93 -4.90
C ASN A 115 -11.90 13.36 -4.12
N GLU A 116 -10.74 14.01 -4.18
CA GLU A 116 -9.52 13.55 -3.49
C GLU A 116 -9.65 13.66 -1.97
N THR A 117 -10.26 14.75 -1.49
CA THR A 117 -10.63 14.94 -0.07
C THR A 117 -11.69 13.91 0.37
N GLU A 118 -12.70 13.65 -0.47
CA GLU A 118 -13.69 12.60 -0.19
C GLU A 118 -13.06 11.19 -0.13
N ALA A 119 -12.11 10.88 -1.01
CA ALA A 119 -11.39 9.60 -1.02
C ALA A 119 -10.52 9.41 0.23
N ALA A 120 -9.67 10.40 0.57
CA ALA A 120 -8.81 10.36 1.75
C ALA A 120 -9.63 10.26 3.06
N ILE A 121 -10.77 10.96 3.14
CA ILE A 121 -11.73 10.82 4.25
C ILE A 121 -12.29 9.40 4.33
N ASN A 122 -12.71 8.78 3.22
CA ASN A 122 -13.27 7.42 3.26
C ASN A 122 -12.22 6.38 3.68
N GLN A 123 -10.98 6.47 3.18
CA GLN A 123 -9.88 5.61 3.65
C GLN A 123 -9.64 5.77 5.16
N PHE A 124 -9.59 7.00 5.68
CA PHE A 124 -9.42 7.26 7.11
C PHE A 124 -10.58 6.72 7.96
N ARG A 125 -11.82 6.80 7.46
CA ARG A 125 -13.00 6.22 8.11
C ARG A 125 -12.97 4.70 8.12
N GLU A 126 -12.46 4.07 7.06
CA GLU A 126 -12.29 2.62 6.96
C GLU A 126 -11.27 2.11 7.98
N HIS A 127 -10.08 2.74 8.04
CA HIS A 127 -9.08 2.54 9.09
C HIS A 127 -9.68 2.66 10.51
N CYS A 128 -10.52 3.69 10.73
CA CYS A 128 -11.21 3.89 12.01
C CYS A 128 -12.40 2.95 12.27
N GLY A 129 -12.74 2.04 11.35
CA GLY A 129 -13.90 1.14 11.47
C GLY A 129 -15.27 1.83 11.40
N LEU A 130 -15.34 3.06 10.87
CA LEU A 130 -16.54 3.91 10.81
C LEU A 130 -17.39 3.70 9.54
N GLY A 131 -16.88 2.93 8.57
CA GLY A 131 -17.52 2.71 7.26
C GLY A 131 -17.58 3.97 6.38
N PRO A 132 -18.04 3.87 5.12
CA PRO A 132 -18.01 4.97 4.17
C PRO A 132 -18.89 6.16 4.58
N GLY A 133 -18.43 7.38 4.27
CA GLY A 133 -19.07 8.64 4.65
C GLY A 133 -18.13 9.85 4.50
N GLY A 134 -18.61 11.05 4.83
CA GLY A 134 -17.78 12.26 4.90
C GLY A 134 -17.13 12.47 6.27
N MET A 135 -16.47 13.60 6.47
CA MET A 135 -15.88 13.98 7.77
C MET A 135 -17.01 14.49 8.69
N ASP A 136 -17.72 13.56 9.32
CA ASP A 136 -18.72 13.80 10.36
C ASP A 136 -18.08 13.97 11.75
N ALA A 137 -18.90 14.16 12.78
CA ALA A 137 -18.42 14.31 14.16
C ALA A 137 -17.61 13.11 14.67
N ALA A 138 -17.92 11.88 14.24
CA ALA A 138 -17.25 10.67 14.71
C ALA A 138 -15.88 10.48 14.03
N ALA A 139 -15.81 10.74 12.72
CA ALA A 139 -14.53 10.79 11.99
C ALA A 139 -13.65 11.93 12.53
N LEU A 140 -14.23 13.10 12.81
CA LEU A 140 -13.47 14.25 13.32
C LEU A 140 -12.99 14.03 14.77
N GLU A 141 -13.72 13.29 15.62
CA GLU A 141 -13.21 12.90 16.95
C GLU A 141 -12.03 11.91 16.85
N GLN A 142 -12.04 10.99 15.89
CA GLN A 142 -10.86 10.13 15.67
C GLN A 142 -9.67 10.95 15.15
N LEU A 143 -9.88 11.84 14.18
CA LEU A 143 -8.81 12.65 13.61
C LEU A 143 -8.21 13.63 14.64
N ASP A 144 -9.05 14.30 15.45
CA ASP A 144 -8.62 15.17 16.56
C ASP A 144 -7.85 14.41 17.67
N ARG A 145 -8.09 13.09 17.79
CA ARG A 145 -7.39 12.21 18.74
C ARG A 145 -6.04 11.73 18.25
N VAL A 146 -5.85 11.50 16.95
CA VAL A 146 -4.61 10.91 16.39
C VAL A 146 -3.70 11.92 15.71
N VAL A 147 -4.22 13.06 15.24
CA VAL A 147 -3.41 14.00 14.45
C VAL A 147 -2.30 14.64 15.29
N PRO A 148 -1.04 14.63 14.81
CA PRO A 148 0.06 15.28 15.51
C PRO A 148 -0.11 16.81 15.55
N ALA A 149 0.67 17.44 16.43
CA ALA A 149 0.77 18.90 16.49
C ALA A 149 1.19 19.49 15.13
N PRO A 150 0.89 20.76 14.84
CA PRO A 150 1.41 21.45 13.66
C PRO A 150 2.93 21.29 13.52
N ASP A 151 3.41 21.28 12.28
CA ASP A 151 4.82 21.09 11.90
C ASP A 151 5.45 19.77 12.40
N THR A 152 4.62 18.77 12.78
CA THR A 152 5.05 17.42 13.19
C THR A 152 4.35 16.38 12.31
N ARG A 153 5.13 15.50 11.67
CA ARG A 153 4.66 14.37 10.84
C ARG A 153 4.58 13.11 11.70
N THR A 154 3.62 12.22 11.43
CA THR A 154 3.65 10.84 11.95
C THR A 154 4.48 9.99 11.00
N GLU A 155 5.48 9.28 11.52
CA GLU A 155 6.27 8.32 10.74
C GLU A 155 5.83 6.89 11.06
N HIS A 156 5.88 6.00 10.07
CA HIS A 156 5.46 4.60 10.17
C HIS A 156 6.57 3.69 9.63
N HIS A 157 6.74 2.52 10.24
CA HIS A 157 7.53 1.46 9.62
C HIS A 157 6.66 0.62 8.68
N LEU A 158 7.30 -0.09 7.75
CA LEU A 158 6.65 -1.20 7.04
C LEU A 158 6.45 -2.38 8.01
N ASP A 159 5.52 -3.29 7.73
CA ASP A 159 5.26 -4.41 8.65
C ASP A 159 6.34 -5.50 8.54
N TYR A 160 7.47 -5.29 9.23
CA TYR A 160 8.58 -6.23 9.26
C TYR A 160 8.22 -7.61 9.84
N ASN A 161 7.16 -7.72 10.64
CA ASN A 161 6.67 -9.02 11.12
C ASN A 161 6.09 -9.88 9.99
N ARG A 162 5.56 -9.23 8.95
CA ARG A 162 4.96 -9.88 7.77
C ARG A 162 5.92 -9.95 6.59
N LEU A 163 6.83 -8.98 6.44
CA LEU A 163 7.93 -9.03 5.46
C LEU A 163 8.94 -10.15 5.75
N LEU A 164 9.09 -10.56 7.01
CA LEU A 164 10.09 -11.55 7.45
C LEU A 164 9.44 -12.85 7.98
N GLU A 165 8.13 -13.04 7.82
CA GLU A 165 7.34 -14.10 8.49
C GLU A 165 7.86 -15.53 8.24
N ASP A 166 8.38 -15.81 7.05
CA ASP A 166 8.94 -17.11 6.66
C ASP A 166 10.49 -17.20 6.73
N GLY A 167 11.15 -16.12 7.16
CA GLY A 167 12.61 -16.01 7.21
C GLY A 167 13.28 -15.71 5.87
N GLN A 168 12.52 -15.37 4.83
CA GLN A 168 13.01 -14.86 3.55
C GLN A 168 12.76 -13.35 3.44
N LEU A 169 13.33 -12.73 2.41
CA LEU A 169 12.92 -11.41 1.93
C LEU A 169 13.23 -11.36 0.43
N ASP A 170 12.22 -11.64 -0.41
CA ASP A 170 12.36 -11.66 -1.86
C ASP A 170 12.07 -10.25 -2.41
N ILE A 171 13.11 -9.63 -2.95
CA ILE A 171 13.08 -8.30 -3.56
C ILE A 171 13.24 -8.47 -5.07
N THR A 172 12.28 -7.99 -5.86
CA THR A 172 12.42 -7.94 -7.33
C THR A 172 12.54 -6.50 -7.82
N VAL A 173 13.46 -6.25 -8.75
CA VAL A 173 13.63 -4.96 -9.45
C VAL A 173 13.44 -5.17 -10.95
N GLY A 174 12.39 -4.58 -11.52
CA GLY A 174 12.20 -4.45 -12.96
C GLY A 174 12.82 -3.16 -13.46
N MET A 175 13.88 -3.26 -14.26
CA MET A 175 14.52 -2.14 -14.95
C MET A 175 13.84 -1.94 -16.32
N GLY A 176 13.20 -0.80 -16.52
CA GLY A 176 12.50 -0.46 -17.76
C GLY A 176 13.42 -0.19 -18.94
N PHE A 177 12.85 -0.15 -20.14
CA PHE A 177 13.59 0.26 -21.34
C PHE A 177 13.70 1.79 -21.44
N ASP A 178 14.75 2.26 -22.11
CA ASP A 178 14.95 3.65 -22.54
C ASP A 178 15.52 3.63 -23.96
N GLU A 179 14.95 4.43 -24.85
CA GLU A 179 15.31 4.42 -26.26
C GLU A 179 16.64 5.13 -26.56
N SER A 180 17.24 5.75 -25.54
CA SER A 180 18.61 6.29 -25.56
C SER A 180 19.67 5.25 -25.12
N ASN A 181 19.25 4.07 -24.65
CA ASN A 181 20.06 2.97 -24.09
C ASN A 181 20.79 3.30 -22.77
N LEU A 182 20.32 4.30 -22.01
CA LEU A 182 20.81 4.66 -20.67
C LEU A 182 20.57 3.52 -19.67
N HIS A 183 19.44 2.84 -19.79
CA HIS A 183 19.05 1.69 -18.96
C HIS A 183 20.14 0.61 -18.85
N ILE A 184 20.98 0.43 -19.88
CA ILE A 184 22.10 -0.53 -19.85
C ILE A 184 23.11 -0.16 -18.76
N GLY A 185 23.45 1.12 -18.64
CA GLY A 185 24.38 1.61 -17.61
C GLY A 185 23.78 1.56 -16.21
N GLU A 186 22.47 1.77 -16.09
CA GLU A 186 21.73 1.67 -14.83
C GLU A 186 21.62 0.21 -14.34
N ILE A 187 21.41 -0.73 -15.26
CA ILE A 187 21.45 -2.17 -14.98
C ILE A 187 22.85 -2.57 -14.52
N ASP A 188 23.92 -2.17 -15.23
CA ASP A 188 25.29 -2.45 -14.80
C ASP A 188 25.60 -1.85 -13.41
N GLN A 189 25.12 -0.63 -13.12
CA GLN A 189 25.26 0.02 -11.81
C GLN A 189 24.55 -0.75 -10.69
N LEU A 190 23.30 -1.17 -10.91
CA LEU A 190 22.53 -1.95 -9.93
C LEU A 190 23.16 -3.34 -9.70
N LEU A 191 23.50 -4.06 -10.78
CA LEU A 191 24.13 -5.39 -10.68
C LEU A 191 25.52 -5.34 -10.04
N GLN A 192 26.28 -4.26 -10.25
CA GLN A 192 27.56 -4.04 -9.56
C GLN A 192 27.33 -3.72 -8.08
N TRP A 193 26.38 -2.84 -7.74
CA TRP A 193 26.06 -2.49 -6.35
C TRP A 193 25.63 -3.72 -5.52
N ILE A 194 24.78 -4.59 -6.07
CA ILE A 194 24.34 -5.85 -5.41
C ILE A 194 25.55 -6.74 -5.08
N ARG A 195 26.47 -6.92 -6.03
CA ARG A 195 27.71 -7.71 -5.82
C ARG A 195 28.65 -7.05 -4.80
N ASP A 196 28.74 -5.72 -4.79
CA ASP A 196 29.54 -4.97 -3.80
C ASP A 196 28.91 -4.98 -2.39
N GLN A 197 27.59 -5.23 -2.25
CA GLN A 197 26.97 -5.57 -0.97
C GLN A 197 27.24 -7.03 -0.52
N GLY A 198 28.00 -7.80 -1.30
CA GLY A 198 28.45 -9.15 -0.95
C GLY A 198 27.46 -10.27 -1.28
N PHE A 199 26.43 -10.01 -2.09
CA PHE A 199 25.49 -11.04 -2.53
C PHE A 199 26.15 -12.04 -3.50
N GLU A 200 25.85 -13.33 -3.32
CA GLU A 200 26.24 -14.40 -4.26
C GLU A 200 25.40 -14.28 -5.54
N ASP A 201 26.08 -14.20 -6.69
CA ASP A 201 25.48 -14.22 -8.02
C ASP A 201 25.09 -15.67 -8.38
N LEU A 202 23.79 -15.95 -8.36
CA LEU A 202 23.23 -17.27 -8.67
C LEU A 202 23.09 -17.50 -10.19
N GLY A 203 23.49 -16.52 -11.01
CA GLY A 203 23.29 -16.50 -12.45
C GLY A 203 21.87 -16.12 -12.86
N ASN A 204 21.47 -16.56 -14.04
CA ASN A 204 20.20 -16.23 -14.66
C ASN A 204 19.23 -17.42 -14.66
N SER A 205 18.00 -17.21 -14.19
CA SER A 205 16.93 -18.22 -14.27
C SER A 205 16.34 -18.33 -15.69
N GLN A 206 16.29 -17.20 -16.40
CA GLN A 206 15.92 -17.06 -17.81
C GLN A 206 16.64 -15.81 -18.40
N PRO A 207 16.59 -15.56 -19.72
CA PRO A 207 17.11 -14.32 -20.30
C PRO A 207 16.57 -13.10 -19.57
N GLY A 208 17.45 -12.12 -19.32
CA GLY A 208 17.11 -10.88 -18.62
C GLY A 208 16.74 -10.99 -17.13
N VAL A 209 16.69 -12.18 -16.54
CA VAL A 209 16.37 -12.35 -15.11
C VAL A 209 17.59 -12.87 -14.36
N HIS A 210 18.26 -11.96 -13.64
CA HIS A 210 19.44 -12.21 -12.81
C HIS A 210 19.02 -12.44 -11.35
N GLN A 211 19.66 -13.38 -10.64
CA GLN A 211 19.30 -13.71 -9.26
C GLN A 211 20.51 -13.67 -8.32
N PHE A 212 20.29 -13.11 -7.13
CA PHE A 212 21.32 -12.86 -6.12
C PHE A 212 20.83 -13.26 -4.72
N ARG A 213 21.75 -13.67 -3.83
CA ARG A 213 21.41 -14.06 -2.44
C ARG A 213 22.44 -13.57 -1.41
N ALA A 214 21.96 -13.12 -0.26
CA ALA A 214 22.75 -12.98 0.96
C ALA A 214 21.90 -13.18 2.21
N ASP A 215 22.47 -13.80 3.24
CA ASP A 215 21.94 -13.71 4.60
C ASP A 215 22.25 -12.30 5.13
N GLN A 216 21.24 -11.54 5.55
CA GLN A 216 21.42 -10.14 6.00
C GLN A 216 20.94 -9.96 7.45
N PHE A 217 21.39 -8.87 8.09
CA PHE A 217 20.88 -8.44 9.40
C PHE A 217 19.81 -7.36 9.16
N VAL A 218 18.55 -7.65 9.46
CA VAL A 218 17.45 -6.67 9.35
C VAL A 218 16.91 -6.38 10.75
N PHE A 219 16.63 -5.13 11.07
CA PHE A 219 16.03 -4.75 12.36
C PHE A 219 14.51 -4.85 12.27
N ASN A 220 13.86 -5.57 13.19
CA ASN A 220 12.41 -5.55 13.32
C ASN A 220 12.02 -4.52 14.40
N PRO A 221 11.49 -3.34 14.02
CA PRO A 221 11.16 -2.26 14.94
C PRO A 221 10.01 -2.62 15.90
N SER A 222 9.04 -3.43 15.46
CA SER A 222 7.90 -3.88 16.26
C SER A 222 8.32 -4.78 17.42
N LEU A 223 9.43 -5.51 17.26
CA LEU A 223 9.92 -6.49 18.23
C LEU A 223 11.15 -6.01 19.03
N ASP A 224 11.79 -4.90 18.63
CA ASP A 224 13.11 -4.41 19.15
C ASP A 224 14.21 -5.50 19.09
N ILE A 225 14.25 -6.27 17.99
CA ILE A 225 15.23 -7.33 17.71
C ILE A 225 15.88 -7.19 16.33
N TYR A 226 17.01 -7.87 16.15
CA TYR A 226 17.58 -8.13 14.82
C TYR A 226 17.24 -9.54 14.36
N GLU A 227 16.74 -9.63 13.15
CA GLU A 227 16.41 -10.88 12.45
C GLU A 227 17.43 -11.15 11.35
N TRP A 228 17.48 -12.40 10.89
CA TRP A 228 18.49 -12.91 9.95
C TRP A 228 17.85 -13.55 8.71
N PRO A 229 17.10 -12.79 7.89
CA PRO A 229 16.44 -13.34 6.70
C PRO A 229 17.44 -13.70 5.60
N THR A 230 17.08 -14.70 4.79
CA THR A 230 17.71 -14.93 3.49
C THR A 230 17.16 -13.91 2.50
N VAL A 231 17.91 -12.86 2.20
CA VAL A 231 17.50 -11.85 1.21
C VAL A 231 17.83 -12.37 -0.18
N ASN A 232 16.82 -12.45 -1.05
CA ASN A 232 17.01 -12.79 -2.47
C ASN A 232 16.68 -11.54 -3.30
N ILE A 233 17.62 -11.10 -4.14
CA ILE A 233 17.38 -9.99 -5.07
C ILE A 233 17.31 -10.55 -6.49
N THR A 234 16.16 -10.34 -7.15
CA THR A 234 15.98 -10.66 -8.57
C THR A 234 15.97 -9.36 -9.38
N VAL A 235 16.77 -9.26 -10.44
CA VAL A 235 16.76 -8.11 -11.36
C VAL A 235 16.24 -8.59 -12.71
N ILE A 236 15.14 -7.99 -13.16
CA ILE A 236 14.50 -8.20 -14.47
C ILE A 236 14.93 -7.03 -15.37
N THR A 237 15.49 -7.34 -16.54
CA THR A 237 15.93 -6.37 -17.56
C THR A 237 15.07 -6.46 -18.83
N PRO A 238 15.13 -5.49 -19.75
CA PRO A 238 14.44 -5.54 -21.04
C PRO A 238 14.83 -6.74 -21.91
N GLU A 239 13.99 -7.79 -21.88
CA GLU A 239 14.10 -9.05 -22.62
C GLU A 239 12.70 -9.68 -22.78
N ILE A 240 12.55 -10.65 -23.70
CA ILE A 240 11.27 -11.36 -23.89
C ILE A 240 10.90 -12.15 -22.63
N GLY A 241 9.68 -11.95 -22.12
CA GLY A 241 9.15 -12.47 -20.88
C GLY A 241 9.37 -11.57 -19.65
N ALA A 242 9.89 -10.35 -19.81
CA ALA A 242 10.09 -9.40 -18.71
C ALA A 242 8.76 -8.95 -18.08
N SER A 243 7.72 -8.73 -18.88
CA SER A 243 6.38 -8.32 -18.38
C SER A 243 5.72 -9.42 -17.55
N ASP A 244 5.70 -10.66 -18.04
CA ASP A 244 5.23 -11.85 -17.31
C ASP A 244 6.03 -12.06 -16.00
N ALA A 245 7.36 -11.90 -16.05
CA ALA A 245 8.20 -12.02 -14.87
C ALA A 245 7.89 -10.93 -13.82
N PHE A 246 7.61 -9.71 -14.27
CA PHE A 246 7.27 -8.60 -13.37
C PHE A 246 5.87 -8.74 -12.76
N LEU A 247 4.87 -9.16 -13.54
CA LEU A 247 3.52 -9.47 -13.03
C LEU A 247 3.54 -10.63 -12.01
N ASN A 248 4.40 -11.63 -12.24
CA ASN A 248 4.65 -12.72 -11.30
C ASN A 248 5.30 -12.20 -10.00
N ALA A 249 6.31 -11.33 -10.10
CA ALA A 249 6.97 -10.72 -8.95
C ALA A 249 6.03 -9.87 -8.09
N LEU A 250 5.21 -9.01 -8.71
CA LEU A 250 4.19 -8.21 -8.02
C LEU A 250 3.25 -9.07 -7.15
N ASN A 251 3.03 -10.33 -7.52
CA ASN A 251 2.17 -11.26 -6.81
C ASN A 251 2.90 -12.06 -5.71
N ASN A 252 4.20 -12.33 -5.90
CA ASN A 252 4.92 -13.34 -5.12
C ASN A 252 6.10 -12.79 -4.29
N SER A 253 6.81 -11.74 -4.72
CA SER A 253 7.86 -11.10 -3.91
C SER A 253 7.27 -10.21 -2.81
N GLU A 254 7.87 -10.18 -1.63
CA GLU A 254 7.51 -9.23 -0.56
C GLU A 254 7.71 -7.77 -1.02
N VAL A 255 8.79 -7.52 -1.77
CA VAL A 255 9.10 -6.19 -2.32
C VAL A 255 9.22 -6.27 -3.84
N THR A 256 8.49 -5.42 -4.57
CA THR A 256 8.63 -5.29 -6.03
C THR A 256 8.81 -3.83 -6.44
N ILE A 257 9.93 -3.55 -7.08
CA ILE A 257 10.32 -2.23 -7.58
C ILE A 257 10.24 -2.24 -9.11
N TYR A 258 9.51 -1.31 -9.72
CA TYR A 258 9.75 -0.90 -11.10
C TYR A 258 10.58 0.37 -11.12
N SER A 259 11.58 0.44 -12.00
CA SER A 259 12.40 1.63 -12.21
C SER A 259 12.68 1.83 -13.69
N GLY A 260 12.14 2.90 -14.29
CA GLY A 260 12.34 3.21 -15.70
C GLY A 260 11.21 4.04 -16.30
N HIS A 261 11.16 4.08 -17.64
CA HIS A 261 10.13 4.83 -18.36
C HIS A 261 8.76 4.16 -18.19
N ALA A 262 7.71 4.96 -18.01
CA ALA A 262 6.33 4.48 -18.20
C ALA A 262 5.80 5.02 -19.52
N ARG A 263 5.18 4.16 -20.33
CA ARG A 263 4.76 4.47 -21.71
C ARG A 263 3.68 5.55 -21.79
N GLY A 264 4.06 6.82 -21.72
CA GLY A 264 3.11 7.91 -21.52
C GLY A 264 2.29 7.76 -20.23
N GLY A 265 2.89 7.19 -19.18
CA GLY A 265 2.19 6.89 -17.93
C GLY A 265 1.22 5.70 -18.04
N LEU A 266 1.61 4.65 -18.78
CA LEU A 266 0.88 3.38 -18.92
C LEU A 266 1.75 2.22 -18.44
N GLY A 267 1.67 1.95 -17.13
CA GLY A 267 2.44 0.95 -16.38
C GLY A 267 3.95 0.85 -16.66
N PRO A 268 4.59 -0.22 -16.15
CA PRO A 268 5.92 -0.70 -16.55
C PRO A 268 6.05 -0.97 -18.06
N ASP A 269 7.23 -0.74 -18.61
CA ASP A 269 7.52 -0.87 -20.03
C ASP A 269 8.94 -1.40 -20.28
N PHE A 270 9.04 -2.61 -20.83
CA PHE A 270 10.30 -3.28 -21.11
C PHE A 270 10.65 -3.30 -22.61
N ASP A 271 9.93 -2.55 -23.45
CA ASP A 271 10.13 -2.47 -24.91
C ASP A 271 10.60 -1.07 -25.38
N ASP A 272 11.17 -1.00 -26.59
CA ASP A 272 11.20 0.27 -27.34
C ASP A 272 9.76 0.76 -27.60
N LYS A 273 9.55 2.09 -27.60
CA LYS A 273 8.26 2.75 -27.87
C LYS A 273 7.51 2.31 -29.14
N HIS A 274 8.14 1.56 -30.05
CA HIS A 274 7.55 1.06 -31.29
C HIS A 274 7.06 -0.41 -31.23
N ASP A 275 7.36 -1.16 -30.17
CA ASP A 275 6.75 -2.46 -29.82
C ASP A 275 6.06 -2.34 -28.45
N ALA A 276 5.08 -3.18 -28.12
CA ALA A 276 4.35 -3.13 -26.83
C ALA A 276 4.01 -4.55 -26.32
N THR A 277 4.84 -5.51 -26.68
CA THR A 277 4.74 -6.92 -26.32
C THR A 277 5.05 -7.12 -24.83
N GLU A 278 6.10 -6.46 -24.32
CA GLU A 278 6.54 -6.50 -22.92
C GLU A 278 6.10 -5.24 -22.13
N GLN A 279 5.01 -4.60 -22.53
CA GLN A 279 4.35 -3.56 -21.73
C GLN A 279 3.40 -4.19 -20.71
N VAL A 280 3.44 -3.71 -19.45
CA VAL A 280 2.38 -3.93 -18.46
C VAL A 280 1.40 -2.76 -18.50
N VAL A 281 0.12 -3.03 -18.77
CA VAL A 281 -0.92 -2.00 -18.91
C VAL A 281 -1.57 -1.71 -17.57
N LEU A 282 -1.24 -0.54 -17.03
CA LEU A 282 -1.81 0.01 -15.80
C LEU A 282 -2.09 1.52 -15.96
N GLY A 283 -3.16 2.02 -15.35
CA GLY A 283 -3.60 3.42 -15.43
C GLY A 283 -4.50 3.77 -16.63
N ARG A 284 -4.97 2.78 -17.40
CA ARG A 284 -5.88 2.91 -18.56
C ARG A 284 -6.53 1.56 -18.88
N GLU A 285 -7.56 1.58 -19.74
CA GLU A 285 -8.32 0.43 -20.26
C GLU A 285 -8.99 -0.47 -19.19
N SER A 286 -8.90 -0.10 -17.91
CA SER A 286 -9.71 -0.65 -16.84
C SER A 286 -11.16 -0.18 -16.95
N SER A 287 -12.11 -1.08 -16.69
CA SER A 287 -13.54 -0.76 -16.59
C SER A 287 -13.88 0.25 -15.48
N LEU A 288 -12.94 0.62 -14.60
CA LEU A 288 -13.10 1.68 -13.61
C LEU A 288 -13.19 3.09 -14.22
N HIS A 289 -12.48 3.36 -15.33
CA HIS A 289 -12.43 4.68 -15.97
C HIS A 289 -13.75 5.11 -16.62
N ASP A 290 -14.56 4.14 -17.04
CA ASP A 290 -15.90 4.36 -17.62
C ASP A 290 -17.02 4.49 -16.57
N ARG A 291 -16.76 4.13 -15.31
CA ARG A 291 -17.76 4.19 -14.23
C ARG A 291 -17.98 5.64 -13.80
N ARG A 292 -19.23 6.10 -13.84
CA ARG A 292 -19.60 7.42 -13.33
C ARG A 292 -19.68 7.41 -11.80
N GLY A 293 -18.96 8.32 -11.15
CA GLY A 293 -19.03 8.54 -9.71
C GLY A 293 -17.96 7.81 -8.88
N THR A 294 -16.94 7.23 -9.51
CA THR A 294 -15.80 6.57 -8.84
C THR A 294 -14.71 7.53 -8.35
N GLY A 295 -14.85 8.85 -8.56
CA GLY A 295 -13.83 9.85 -8.19
C GLY A 295 -12.64 9.92 -9.16
N ILE A 296 -12.19 8.76 -9.65
CA ILE A 296 -11.13 8.52 -10.65
C ILE A 296 -11.14 9.54 -11.78
N THR A 297 -9.98 10.11 -12.09
CA THR A 297 -9.83 11.08 -13.17
C THR A 297 -9.11 10.44 -14.35
N THR A 298 -9.82 10.21 -15.46
CA THR A 298 -9.20 9.72 -16.71
C THR A 298 -8.02 10.62 -17.11
N PRO A 299 -6.86 10.05 -17.49
CA PRO A 299 -5.65 10.85 -17.63
C PRO A 299 -5.78 11.96 -18.68
N ARG A 300 -5.30 13.15 -18.28
CA ARG A 300 -5.48 14.41 -19.03
C ARG A 300 -4.35 14.68 -20.01
N ASP A 301 -3.24 13.96 -19.92
CA ASP A 301 -2.11 14.10 -20.84
C ASP A 301 -2.51 13.65 -22.27
N PRO A 302 -2.31 14.48 -23.31
CA PRO A 302 -2.54 14.08 -24.70
C PRO A 302 -1.66 12.90 -25.16
N TYR A 303 -0.46 12.73 -24.63
CA TYR A 303 0.48 11.67 -25.00
C TYR A 303 0.00 10.29 -24.52
N HIS A 304 -0.53 10.20 -23.30
CA HIS A 304 -1.17 9.00 -22.76
C HIS A 304 -2.30 8.45 -23.67
N ARG A 305 -2.99 9.34 -24.39
CA ARG A 305 -4.05 9.00 -25.36
C ARG A 305 -3.53 8.68 -26.77
N SER A 306 -2.25 8.94 -27.02
CA SER A 306 -1.59 8.68 -28.31
C SER A 306 -0.91 7.32 -28.38
N VAL A 307 -0.63 6.71 -27.23
CA VAL A 307 -0.17 5.32 -27.14
C VAL A 307 -1.32 4.40 -27.57
N ALA A 308 -1.06 3.52 -28.54
CA ALA A 308 -1.91 2.38 -28.81
C ALA A 308 -1.50 1.24 -27.87
N SER A 309 -2.47 0.65 -27.18
CA SER A 309 -2.33 -0.68 -26.60
C SER A 309 -3.59 -1.46 -26.97
N ASP A 310 -3.38 -2.64 -27.52
CA ASP A 310 -4.44 -3.59 -27.90
C ASP A 310 -4.72 -4.59 -26.76
N ARG A 311 -3.99 -4.48 -25.63
CA ARG A 311 -4.11 -5.31 -24.42
C ARG A 311 -5.20 -4.78 -23.49
N THR A 312 -5.74 -5.68 -22.65
CA THR A 312 -6.55 -5.31 -21.49
C THR A 312 -5.63 -4.76 -20.39
N ASN A 313 -6.19 -4.04 -19.40
CA ASN A 313 -5.48 -3.70 -18.17
C ASN A 313 -5.05 -4.99 -17.44
N ASP A 314 -3.75 -5.23 -17.30
CA ASP A 314 -3.23 -6.53 -16.84
C ASP A 314 -3.62 -6.83 -15.39
N PHE A 315 -3.76 -5.81 -14.55
CA PHE A 315 -4.22 -6.00 -13.17
C PHE A 315 -5.72 -6.31 -13.11
N GLU A 316 -6.56 -5.68 -13.96
CA GLU A 316 -7.98 -6.06 -14.08
C GLU A 316 -8.11 -7.51 -14.61
N GLU A 317 -7.23 -7.95 -15.52
CA GLU A 317 -7.19 -9.35 -15.95
C GLU A 317 -6.76 -10.29 -14.81
N MET A 318 -5.71 -9.97 -14.05
CA MET A 318 -5.28 -10.75 -12.88
C MET A 318 -6.37 -10.86 -11.81
N THR A 319 -7.11 -9.77 -11.54
CA THR A 319 -8.25 -9.79 -10.61
C THR A 319 -9.40 -10.64 -11.15
N ASN A 320 -9.81 -10.46 -12.40
CA ASN A 320 -10.88 -11.27 -13.01
C ASN A 320 -10.54 -12.77 -13.06
N ASN A 321 -9.27 -13.11 -13.25
CA ASN A 321 -8.77 -14.48 -13.24
C ASN A 321 -8.53 -15.05 -11.83
N ASN A 322 -8.70 -14.25 -10.76
CA ASN A 322 -8.38 -14.62 -9.37
C ASN A 322 -6.91 -15.07 -9.20
N ALA A 323 -5.98 -14.41 -9.90
CA ALA A 323 -4.55 -14.77 -9.90
C ALA A 323 -3.80 -14.28 -8.65
N TRP A 324 -4.36 -13.32 -7.90
CA TRP A 324 -3.70 -12.65 -6.79
C TRP A 324 -3.62 -13.48 -5.51
N ASN A 325 -2.46 -13.43 -4.83
CA ASN A 325 -2.26 -13.93 -3.48
C ASN A 325 -2.72 -12.87 -2.44
N THR A 326 -4.00 -12.90 -2.10
CA THR A 326 -4.67 -11.84 -1.32
C THR A 326 -4.21 -11.71 0.13
N GLU A 327 -3.62 -12.76 0.73
CA GLU A 327 -3.23 -12.79 2.15
C GLU A 327 -1.82 -12.24 2.41
N ARG A 328 -0.96 -12.20 1.38
CA ARG A 328 0.45 -11.78 1.45
C ARG A 328 0.61 -10.25 1.45
N TYR A 329 1.14 -9.71 2.55
CA TYR A 329 1.60 -8.32 2.65
C TYR A 329 2.72 -8.05 1.65
N ARG A 330 2.64 -6.91 0.95
CA ARG A 330 3.58 -6.51 -0.10
C ARG A 330 3.88 -5.02 -0.07
N VAL A 331 5.07 -4.70 -0.55
CA VAL A 331 5.55 -3.34 -0.78
C VAL A 331 5.89 -3.18 -2.26
N TRP A 332 5.13 -2.34 -2.96
CA TRP A 332 5.39 -2.00 -4.35
C TRP A 332 6.01 -0.60 -4.45
N PHE A 333 7.00 -0.42 -5.33
CA PHE A 333 7.54 0.89 -5.67
C PHE A 333 7.55 1.09 -7.18
N PHE A 334 6.79 2.06 -7.67
CA PHE A 334 6.78 2.42 -9.09
C PHE A 334 7.58 3.72 -9.32
N ASN A 335 8.89 3.60 -9.54
CA ASN A 335 9.72 4.71 -10.00
C ASN A 335 9.58 4.91 -11.51
N ALA A 336 8.59 5.69 -11.92
CA ALA A 336 8.35 6.02 -13.32
C ALA A 336 7.78 7.45 -13.49
N CYS A 337 7.41 7.81 -14.72
CA CYS A 337 6.62 9.00 -14.99
C CYS A 337 5.26 8.96 -14.25
N THR A 338 5.00 9.96 -13.38
CA THR A 338 3.75 10.22 -12.62
C THR A 338 2.75 9.05 -12.53
N THR A 339 2.87 8.28 -11.46
CA THR A 339 2.10 7.06 -11.19
C THR A 339 0.72 7.33 -10.58
N LEU A 340 0.26 8.58 -10.56
CA LEU A 340 -1.04 9.01 -10.03
C LEU A 340 -2.24 8.25 -10.65
N ASN A 341 -2.09 7.80 -11.89
CA ASN A 341 -3.13 7.04 -12.60
C ASN A 341 -3.17 5.56 -12.15
N TYR A 342 -2.04 5.03 -11.64
CA TYR A 342 -1.97 3.67 -11.10
C TYR A 342 -2.64 3.64 -9.73
N MET A 343 -2.40 4.66 -8.90
CA MET A 343 -3.07 4.80 -7.60
C MET A 343 -4.59 4.89 -7.74
N ASP A 344 -5.09 5.64 -8.73
CA ASP A 344 -6.52 5.72 -9.03
C ASP A 344 -7.14 4.34 -9.32
N GLU A 345 -6.40 3.38 -9.87
CA GLU A 345 -6.91 2.02 -10.07
C GLU A 345 -6.66 1.12 -8.84
N ILE A 346 -5.40 1.02 -8.39
CA ILE A 346 -4.93 0.21 -7.26
C ILE A 346 -5.78 0.43 -5.99
N ARG A 347 -6.19 1.68 -5.72
CA ARG A 347 -6.88 2.06 -4.48
C ARG A 347 -8.40 2.23 -4.61
N ASN A 348 -8.98 2.02 -5.80
CA ASN A 348 -10.42 2.19 -6.04
C ASN A 348 -11.09 0.95 -6.66
N GLY A 349 -10.73 -0.25 -6.18
CA GLY A 349 -11.42 -1.50 -6.49
C GLY A 349 -11.03 -2.18 -7.80
N LEU A 350 -9.77 -2.01 -8.24
CA LEU A 350 -9.16 -2.83 -9.30
C LEU A 350 -8.60 -4.14 -8.73
N LEU A 351 -8.02 -4.07 -7.52
CA LEU A 351 -7.51 -5.19 -6.75
C LEU A 351 -8.61 -5.76 -5.84
N PRO A 352 -8.50 -7.02 -5.38
CA PRO A 352 -9.38 -7.55 -4.33
C PRO A 352 -9.33 -6.70 -3.06
N ASP A 353 -10.46 -6.59 -2.33
CA ASP A 353 -10.57 -5.77 -1.11
C ASP A 353 -9.52 -6.17 -0.06
N GLU A 354 -9.16 -7.46 0.01
CA GLU A 354 -8.13 -8.00 0.89
C GLU A 354 -6.71 -7.50 0.55
N MET A 355 -6.46 -7.06 -0.70
CA MET A 355 -5.24 -6.36 -1.13
C MET A 355 -5.32 -4.83 -0.98
N GLY A 356 -6.27 -4.34 -0.18
CA GLY A 356 -6.31 -2.96 0.28
C GLY A 356 -5.08 -2.55 1.10
N ARG A 357 -5.14 -1.36 1.69
CA ARG A 357 -4.03 -0.71 2.40
C ARG A 357 -3.36 -1.63 3.43
N GLN A 358 -4.13 -2.45 4.13
CA GLN A 358 -3.69 -3.43 5.14
C GLN A 358 -2.71 -4.52 4.64
N ASN A 359 -2.67 -4.80 3.33
CA ASN A 359 -1.83 -5.86 2.73
C ASN A 359 -0.93 -5.33 1.60
N LEU A 360 -1.00 -4.04 1.28
CA LEU A 360 -0.26 -3.48 0.15
C LEU A 360 0.11 -2.01 0.41
N ASP A 361 1.39 -1.78 0.69
CA ASP A 361 2.00 -0.46 0.67
C ASP A 361 2.53 -0.14 -0.72
N VAL A 362 2.29 1.09 -1.19
CA VAL A 362 2.68 1.51 -2.54
C VAL A 362 3.39 2.85 -2.50
N PHE A 363 4.64 2.84 -2.93
CA PHE A 363 5.44 4.01 -3.24
C PHE A 363 5.32 4.34 -4.72
N GLY A 364 5.32 5.62 -5.07
CA GLY A 364 5.17 6.07 -6.45
C GLY A 364 5.61 7.51 -6.64
N SER A 365 5.36 8.06 -7.82
CA SER A 365 5.71 9.45 -8.18
C SER A 365 4.47 10.29 -8.54
N ASN A 366 4.38 11.51 -8.02
CA ASN A 366 3.33 12.47 -8.40
C ASN A 366 3.77 13.36 -9.57
N LYS A 367 5.07 13.62 -9.71
CA LYS A 367 5.72 14.39 -10.79
C LYS A 367 6.39 13.47 -11.81
N VAL A 368 7.08 14.06 -12.79
CA VAL A 368 8.02 13.33 -13.65
C VAL A 368 9.29 13.06 -12.84
N THR A 369 9.79 11.82 -12.79
CA THR A 369 11.09 11.49 -12.20
C THR A 369 12.22 11.67 -13.22
N PRO A 370 13.48 11.92 -12.83
CA PRO A 370 14.57 12.04 -13.78
C PRO A 370 14.94 10.67 -14.37
N VAL A 371 15.09 10.62 -15.70
CA VAL A 371 15.54 9.41 -16.43
C VAL A 371 16.88 8.88 -15.92
N ILE A 372 17.74 9.75 -15.41
CA ILE A 372 19.12 9.43 -14.96
C ILE A 372 19.21 8.94 -13.50
N ALA A 373 18.09 8.57 -12.88
CA ALA A 373 18.01 8.20 -11.46
C ALA A 373 17.38 6.82 -11.22
N GLY A 374 17.21 5.99 -12.26
CA GLY A 374 16.57 4.69 -12.20
C GLY A 374 17.30 3.69 -11.30
N ALA A 375 18.62 3.55 -11.46
CA ALA A 375 19.42 2.70 -10.59
C ALA A 375 19.45 3.22 -9.14
N ASP A 376 19.74 4.51 -8.95
CA ASP A 376 19.94 5.08 -7.61
C ASP A 376 18.65 5.13 -6.78
N ALA A 377 17.47 5.31 -7.42
CA ALA A 377 16.19 5.19 -6.73
C ALA A 377 15.93 3.76 -6.23
N ALA A 378 16.20 2.74 -7.04
CA ALA A 378 16.07 1.34 -6.64
C ALA A 378 17.05 0.98 -5.50
N ILE A 379 18.31 1.41 -5.61
CA ILE A 379 19.33 1.23 -4.57
C ILE A 379 18.91 1.90 -3.27
N THR A 380 18.50 3.18 -3.32
CA THR A 380 18.03 3.95 -2.15
C THR A 380 16.84 3.27 -1.47
N PHE A 381 15.91 2.71 -2.25
CA PHE A 381 14.76 2.01 -1.73
C PHE A 381 15.15 0.70 -1.01
N ILE A 382 15.98 -0.13 -1.64
CA ILE A 382 16.47 -1.38 -1.04
C ILE A 382 17.27 -1.08 0.25
N GLN A 383 18.08 -0.02 0.26
CA GLN A 383 18.77 0.43 1.46
C GLN A 383 17.79 0.90 2.55
N GLY A 384 16.68 1.54 2.20
CA GLY A 384 15.59 1.87 3.11
C GLY A 384 14.98 0.64 3.80
N ILE A 385 14.66 -0.40 3.03
CA ILE A 385 14.15 -1.69 3.55
C ILE A 385 15.18 -2.35 4.47
N LEU A 386 16.41 -2.55 4.01
CA LEU A 386 17.43 -3.32 4.75
C LEU A 386 17.93 -2.61 6.03
N ASN A 387 17.78 -1.28 6.11
CA ASN A 387 18.09 -0.49 7.33
C ASN A 387 16.84 -0.16 8.17
N SER A 388 15.68 -0.73 7.83
CA SER A 388 14.41 -0.59 8.57
C SER A 388 13.95 0.87 8.76
N VAL A 389 14.22 1.70 7.75
CA VAL A 389 13.86 3.13 7.72
C VAL A 389 12.32 3.27 7.71
N SER A 390 11.79 4.35 8.28
CA SER A 390 10.36 4.69 8.17
C SER A 390 9.98 5.00 6.72
N ALA A 391 8.76 4.67 6.32
CA ALA A 391 8.32 4.86 4.93
C ALA A 391 8.35 6.34 4.51
N GLU A 392 8.05 7.24 5.44
CA GLU A 392 8.17 8.68 5.31
C GLU A 392 9.62 9.11 5.05
N GLN A 393 10.58 8.63 5.85
CA GLN A 393 12.00 8.94 5.65
C GLN A 393 12.58 8.24 4.40
N MET A 394 12.01 7.12 3.95
CA MET A 394 12.34 6.51 2.66
C MET A 394 11.91 7.41 1.49
N VAL A 395 10.71 7.98 1.52
CA VAL A 395 10.26 8.99 0.54
C VAL A 395 11.18 10.21 0.56
N ASP A 396 11.51 10.73 1.75
CA ASP A 396 12.37 11.90 1.89
C ASP A 396 13.81 11.62 1.39
N ASN A 397 14.32 10.39 1.58
CA ASN A 397 15.61 9.95 1.03
C ASN A 397 15.59 9.86 -0.50
N LEU A 398 14.52 9.34 -1.11
CA LEU A 398 14.37 9.29 -2.58
C LEU A 398 14.26 10.69 -3.19
N ASN A 399 13.55 11.61 -2.51
CA ASN A 399 13.42 13.01 -2.89
C ASN A 399 14.79 13.73 -2.82
N GLN A 400 15.56 13.52 -1.74
CA GLN A 400 16.91 14.08 -1.60
C GLN A 400 17.88 13.49 -2.63
N ASN A 401 17.86 12.17 -2.87
CA ASN A 401 18.66 11.53 -3.91
C ASN A 401 18.39 12.13 -5.30
N THR A 402 17.12 12.38 -5.64
CA THR A 402 16.74 13.07 -6.89
C THR A 402 17.39 14.45 -7.02
N VAL A 403 17.42 15.24 -5.95
CA VAL A 403 18.09 16.55 -5.93
C VAL A 403 19.61 16.37 -6.10
N ASP A 404 20.20 15.41 -5.40
CA ASP A 404 21.65 15.15 -5.43
C ASP A 404 22.12 14.62 -6.79
N THR A 405 21.32 13.82 -7.50
CA THR A 405 21.61 13.40 -8.89
C THR A 405 21.77 14.62 -9.81
N PHE A 406 20.90 15.64 -9.68
CA PHE A 406 21.06 16.89 -10.44
C PHE A 406 22.26 17.73 -9.97
N VAL A 407 22.39 17.95 -8.66
CA VAL A 407 23.40 18.87 -8.10
C VAL A 407 24.84 18.36 -8.35
N ASN A 408 25.03 17.05 -8.35
CA ASN A 408 26.32 16.41 -8.60
C ASN A 408 26.60 16.12 -10.09
N HIS A 409 25.62 16.31 -11.00
CA HIS A 409 25.82 16.09 -12.43
C HIS A 409 26.88 17.07 -12.98
N PRO A 410 27.86 16.63 -13.81
CA PRO A 410 28.95 17.49 -14.28
C PRO A 410 28.51 18.76 -15.03
N GLU A 411 27.33 18.74 -15.64
CA GLU A 411 26.78 19.91 -16.34
C GLU A 411 26.00 20.89 -15.45
N TRP A 412 25.71 20.55 -14.19
CA TRP A 412 24.95 21.39 -13.26
C TRP A 412 25.56 22.78 -13.08
N SER A 413 26.89 22.83 -12.97
CA SER A 413 27.67 24.07 -12.85
C SER A 413 27.70 24.94 -14.12
N ASN A 414 27.20 24.44 -15.26
CA ASN A 414 27.08 25.18 -16.51
C ASN A 414 25.71 25.87 -16.65
N LEU A 415 24.71 25.47 -15.86
CA LEU A 415 23.38 26.10 -15.80
C LEU A 415 23.43 27.41 -14.98
N SER A 416 22.64 28.41 -15.35
CA SER A 416 22.48 29.61 -14.52
C SER A 416 21.64 29.36 -13.27
N ASP A 417 21.76 30.22 -12.26
CA ASP A 417 20.94 30.20 -11.04
C ASP A 417 19.43 30.14 -11.33
N ARG A 418 18.98 30.62 -12.49
CA ARG A 418 17.56 30.58 -12.89
C ARG A 418 17.17 29.21 -13.42
N GLU A 419 18.05 28.58 -14.20
CA GLU A 419 17.83 27.24 -14.77
C GLU A 419 17.95 26.18 -13.67
N GLN A 420 18.99 26.22 -12.84
CA GLN A 420 19.13 25.35 -11.66
C GLN A 420 17.87 25.37 -10.79
N ARG A 421 17.43 26.56 -10.37
CA ARG A 421 16.20 26.71 -9.57
C ARG A 421 14.92 26.34 -10.34
N GLN A 422 14.94 26.26 -11.67
CA GLN A 422 13.78 25.79 -12.44
C GLN A 422 13.79 24.26 -12.57
N THR A 423 14.96 23.64 -12.73
CA THR A 423 15.11 22.18 -12.68
C THR A 423 14.65 21.65 -11.33
N LEU A 424 15.13 22.22 -10.21
CA LEU A 424 14.66 21.82 -8.87
C LEU A 424 13.13 21.95 -8.76
N ARG A 425 12.53 23.11 -9.05
CA ARG A 425 11.05 23.26 -9.03
C ARG A 425 10.25 22.34 -9.97
N THR A 426 10.90 21.68 -10.93
CA THR A 426 10.25 20.71 -11.82
C THR A 426 10.39 19.26 -11.31
N PHE A 427 11.43 18.96 -10.53
CA PHE A 427 11.80 17.60 -10.11
C PHE A 427 11.98 17.42 -8.59
N GLU A 428 11.79 18.46 -7.78
CA GLU A 428 11.80 18.40 -6.31
C GLU A 428 10.56 17.65 -5.80
N ASP A 429 10.73 16.87 -4.73
CA ASP A 429 9.70 16.08 -4.05
C ASP A 429 8.73 15.29 -4.97
N PRO A 430 9.23 14.42 -5.88
CA PRO A 430 8.37 13.66 -6.76
C PRO A 430 7.73 12.44 -6.08
N TYR A 431 8.32 11.89 -5.02
CA TYR A 431 7.87 10.62 -4.45
C TYR A 431 6.82 10.76 -3.35
N PHE A 432 6.01 9.72 -3.22
CA PHE A 432 5.01 9.55 -2.15
C PHE A 432 4.94 8.07 -1.71
N VAL A 433 4.22 7.83 -0.62
CA VAL A 433 3.79 6.50 -0.17
C VAL A 433 2.31 6.51 0.23
N GLU A 434 1.61 5.42 -0.06
CA GLU A 434 0.22 5.15 0.36
C GLU A 434 0.12 3.78 1.04
N GLY A 435 -0.77 3.67 2.03
CA GLY A 435 -1.04 2.45 2.81
C GLY A 435 -0.55 2.56 4.25
N VAL A 436 0.69 3.04 4.43
CA VAL A 436 1.47 2.97 5.69
C VAL A 436 0.84 3.61 6.93
N GLY A 437 -0.19 4.44 6.80
CA GLY A 437 -0.99 4.92 7.93
C GLY A 437 -1.80 3.81 8.65
N ASP A 438 -1.81 2.59 8.10
CA ASP A 438 -2.34 1.39 8.74
C ASP A 438 -1.27 0.59 9.53
N ASN A 439 0.00 0.96 9.44
CA ASN A 439 1.13 0.26 10.05
C ASN A 439 1.53 0.85 11.43
N GLU A 440 2.60 0.30 12.04
CA GLU A 440 3.10 0.78 13.33
C GLU A 440 3.83 2.14 13.23
N VAL A 441 3.44 3.06 14.10
CA VAL A 441 4.07 4.39 14.25
C VAL A 441 5.49 4.26 14.82
N ALA A 442 6.46 4.77 14.07
CA ALA A 442 7.88 4.76 14.42
C ALA A 442 8.14 5.45 15.76
N GLY A 443 9.07 4.88 16.53
CA GLY A 443 9.45 5.41 17.86
C GLY A 443 8.43 5.17 18.99
N THR A 444 7.32 4.47 18.75
CA THR A 444 6.38 4.07 19.82
C THR A 444 6.77 2.75 20.52
N ALA A 445 7.66 1.96 19.92
CA ALA A 445 8.18 0.72 20.47
C ALA A 445 8.84 0.89 21.87
N PRO A 446 8.66 -0.07 22.80
CA PRO A 446 9.13 0.07 24.17
C PRO A 446 10.66 -0.05 24.30
N ALA A 447 11.32 0.97 24.85
CA ALA A 447 12.78 1.04 24.96
C ALA A 447 13.41 0.01 25.94
N GLN A 448 13.49 -1.26 25.55
CA GLN A 448 14.15 -2.35 26.30
C GLN A 448 15.09 -3.20 25.45
N ARG A 449 15.94 -2.55 24.64
CA ARG A 449 17.04 -3.15 23.84
C ARG A 449 17.73 -4.33 24.54
N LYS A 450 17.30 -5.55 24.22
CA LYS A 450 17.83 -6.80 24.77
C LYS A 450 18.88 -7.38 23.81
N MET A 451 20.10 -6.84 23.86
CA MET A 451 21.27 -7.52 23.27
C MET A 451 21.68 -8.73 24.13
N GLU A 452 20.86 -9.78 24.13
CA GLU A 452 21.10 -11.05 24.85
C GLU A 452 21.74 -12.13 23.96
N GLY A 453 22.94 -11.82 23.47
CA GLY A 453 23.99 -12.81 23.21
C GLY A 453 23.95 -13.60 21.89
N LEU A 454 24.65 -13.09 20.87
CA LEU A 454 25.18 -13.89 19.76
C LEU A 454 26.72 -13.79 19.70
N PRO A 455 27.45 -14.91 19.52
CA PRO A 455 28.91 -14.90 19.43
C PRO A 455 29.39 -14.73 17.98
N GLY A 456 30.15 -13.67 17.70
CA GLY A 456 30.89 -13.51 16.44
C GLY A 456 30.38 -12.40 15.53
N GLN A 457 30.47 -11.15 15.98
CA GLN A 457 30.47 -10.01 15.06
C GLN A 457 31.82 -9.93 14.32
N PRO A 458 31.86 -9.82 13.00
CA PRO A 458 32.93 -9.10 12.32
C PRO A 458 32.74 -7.60 12.55
N ASP A 459 33.81 -6.85 12.83
CA ASP A 459 33.79 -5.39 12.92
C ASP A 459 33.57 -4.74 11.53
N VAL A 460 32.33 -4.77 11.03
CA VAL A 460 31.93 -4.00 9.85
C VAL A 460 31.79 -2.54 10.26
N LEU A 461 32.85 -1.78 9.99
CA LEU A 461 32.96 -0.36 10.29
C LEU A 461 31.87 0.45 9.59
N PHE A 462 30.87 0.91 10.33
CA PHE A 462 30.14 2.13 9.98
C PHE A 462 31.16 3.28 9.83
N ARG A 463 31.45 3.65 8.59
CA ARG A 463 32.10 4.93 8.28
C ARG A 463 31.03 5.96 7.97
N GLN A 464 31.29 7.16 8.48
CA GLN A 464 30.60 8.40 8.15
C GLN A 464 31.01 8.88 6.75
#